data_AF-K7Z0R3-F1
#
_entry.id   AF-K7Z0R3-F1
#
_cell.length_a   1.000
_cell.length_b   1.000
_cell.length_c   1.000
_cell.angle_alpha   90.00
_cell.angle_beta   90.00
_cell.angle_gamma   90.00
#
_symmetry.space_group_name_H-M   'P 1'
#
loop_
_entity.id
_entity.type
_entity.pdbx_description
1 polymer ?
#
loop_
_entity_poly.entity_id
_entity_poly.type
_entity_poly.pdbx_seq_one_letter_code
_entity_poly.pdbx_strand_id
1 'polypeptide(L)'
;MSDKNTNKKRVIVGAVLVVGAALGYAGYLQSKKPQARQAGIRSGQGTWDELKKSHSMTVNTHLSSKVGQAWKKHDFAALMASFGTERTMKENKEFFQASIYVLDVSNIQWKPEEKKDVQALQSKIVNFLTETNKGVVGDVAQTHSFAAKTLLRLGTPAGEDLKAIENFHKSNRDAFRREIVADVLIQTEPLSSEGRALLGKMLLSKTEVNEGLQMLARVRDGEARKELLNRVYKNYANYPAAMKPFVYKQLVLNHTLIQGDLKKHLAEAAKSKDEVWEDSFLVAVQELNVVSEFTADIQRIEKQSQYPHLKMLAGAILAKDKGIK
;
A
#
# COMPACT_ATOMS: atom_id res chain seq x y z
N MET A 1 -5.19 -29.44 -54.73
CA MET A 1 -4.52 -30.03 -53.56
C MET A 1 -3.33 -29.14 -53.23
N SER A 2 -3.47 -27.99 -52.55
CA SER A 2 -3.84 -27.72 -51.15
C SER A 2 -3.11 -28.59 -50.14
N ASP A 3 -2.05 -28.06 -49.54
CA ASP A 3 -1.82 -28.10 -48.09
C ASP A 3 -0.64 -27.22 -47.70
N LYS A 4 -0.89 -25.97 -47.28
CA LYS A 4 0.13 -25.09 -46.65
C LYS A 4 -0.39 -24.15 -45.56
N ASN A 5 -1.62 -24.30 -45.06
CA ASN A 5 -2.22 -23.28 -44.18
C ASN A 5 -2.73 -23.74 -42.80
N THR A 6 -2.39 -24.95 -42.35
CA THR A 6 -2.90 -25.50 -41.08
C THR A 6 -1.97 -25.29 -39.87
N ASN A 7 -0.67 -25.05 -40.05
CA ASN A 7 0.27 -24.94 -38.92
C ASN A 7 0.38 -23.56 -38.26
N LYS A 8 0.12 -22.45 -38.98
CA LYS A 8 0.20 -21.10 -38.38
C LYS A 8 -0.96 -20.79 -37.41
N LYS A 9 -2.15 -21.35 -37.64
CA LYS A 9 -3.30 -21.16 -36.74
C LYS A 9 -3.14 -21.90 -35.40
N ARG A 10 -2.48 -23.07 -35.38
CA ARG A 10 -2.26 -23.84 -34.15
C ARG A 10 -1.24 -23.18 -33.21
N VAL A 11 -0.20 -22.53 -33.74
CA VAL A 11 0.80 -21.82 -32.92
C VAL A 11 0.22 -20.56 -32.26
N ILE A 12 -0.68 -19.85 -32.96
CA ILE A 12 -1.34 -18.66 -32.40
C ILE A 12 -2.36 -19.05 -31.33
N VAL A 13 -3.11 -20.13 -31.52
CA VAL A 13 -4.05 -20.64 -30.49
C VAL A 13 -3.30 -21.17 -29.27
N GLY A 14 -2.15 -21.84 -29.47
CA GLY A 14 -1.27 -22.27 -28.37
C GLY A 14 -0.68 -21.10 -27.58
N ALA A 15 -0.19 -20.05 -28.24
CA ALA A 15 0.33 -18.85 -27.58
C ALA A 15 -0.77 -18.06 -26.84
N VAL A 16 -1.97 -17.97 -27.40
CA VAL A 16 -3.13 -17.32 -26.75
C VAL A 16 -3.64 -18.14 -25.56
N LEU A 17 -3.61 -19.48 -25.63
CA LEU A 17 -3.95 -20.35 -24.50
C LEU A 17 -2.90 -20.29 -23.38
N VAL A 18 -1.61 -20.20 -23.71
CA VAL A 18 -0.53 -20.09 -22.71
C VAL A 18 -0.54 -18.72 -22.04
N VAL A 19 -0.81 -17.63 -22.78
CA VAL A 19 -0.99 -16.28 -22.21
C VAL A 19 -2.28 -16.19 -21.42
N GLY A 20 -3.38 -16.79 -21.89
CA GLY A 20 -4.66 -16.87 -21.16
C GLY A 20 -4.56 -17.69 -19.88
N ALA A 21 -3.81 -18.79 -19.89
CA ALA A 21 -3.52 -19.60 -18.71
C ALA A 21 -2.57 -18.90 -17.74
N ALA A 22 -1.57 -18.16 -18.23
CA ALA A 22 -0.67 -17.36 -17.38
C ALA A 22 -1.40 -16.18 -16.71
N LEU A 23 -2.30 -15.49 -17.44
CA LEU A 23 -3.15 -14.43 -16.88
C LEU A 23 -4.21 -14.99 -15.93
N GLY A 24 -4.82 -16.14 -16.28
CA GLY A 24 -5.77 -16.84 -15.42
C GLY A 24 -5.12 -17.40 -14.16
N TYR A 25 -3.88 -17.89 -14.24
CA TYR A 25 -3.12 -18.39 -13.10
C TYR A 25 -2.58 -17.25 -12.22
N ALA A 26 -2.17 -16.12 -12.82
CA ALA A 26 -1.85 -14.90 -12.07
C ALA A 26 -3.10 -14.34 -11.34
N GLY A 27 -4.26 -14.33 -12.01
CA GLY A 27 -5.55 -13.97 -11.39
C GLY A 27 -5.99 -14.96 -10.30
N TYR A 28 -5.78 -16.26 -10.51
CA TYR A 28 -6.06 -17.31 -9.52
C TYR A 28 -5.13 -17.22 -8.30
N LEU A 29 -3.83 -16.94 -8.49
CA LEU A 29 -2.90 -16.67 -7.39
C LEU A 29 -3.25 -15.37 -6.64
N GLN A 30 -3.78 -14.35 -7.33
CA GLN A 30 -4.35 -13.17 -6.70
C GLN A 30 -5.61 -13.49 -5.87
N SER A 31 -6.45 -14.41 -6.35
CA SER A 31 -7.66 -14.87 -5.63
C SER A 31 -7.37 -15.77 -4.42
N LYS A 32 -6.20 -16.42 -4.40
CA LYS A 32 -5.73 -17.27 -3.29
C LYS A 32 -4.81 -16.58 -2.30
N LYS A 33 -4.34 -15.35 -2.57
CA LYS A 33 -3.91 -14.49 -1.48
C LYS A 33 -5.16 -14.28 -0.61
N PRO A 34 -5.06 -14.40 0.73
CA PRO A 34 -6.12 -13.88 1.58
C PRO A 34 -6.35 -12.45 1.11
N GLN A 35 -7.51 -12.20 0.49
CA GLN A 35 -8.00 -10.84 0.36
C GLN A 35 -8.17 -10.41 1.81
N ALA A 36 -7.14 -9.78 2.35
CA ALA A 36 -7.31 -8.89 3.47
C ALA A 36 -8.49 -8.05 3.05
N ARG A 37 -9.63 -8.24 3.74
CA ARG A 37 -10.82 -7.43 3.55
C ARG A 37 -10.29 -6.01 3.41
N GLN A 38 -10.46 -5.42 2.23
CA GLN A 38 -10.23 -4.00 2.05
C GLN A 38 -11.37 -3.30 2.79
N ALA A 39 -11.34 -3.42 4.13
CA ALA A 39 -11.71 -2.32 4.98
C ALA A 39 -10.86 -1.18 4.46
N GLY A 40 -11.50 -0.24 3.78
CA GLY A 40 -10.83 0.95 3.31
C GLY A 40 -9.98 1.44 4.47
N ILE A 41 -8.69 1.62 4.22
CA ILE A 41 -7.83 2.42 5.07
C ILE A 41 -8.33 3.86 4.87
N ARG A 42 -9.54 4.13 5.37
CA ARG A 42 -9.90 5.43 5.87
C ARG A 42 -8.88 5.66 6.96
N SER A 43 -8.12 6.73 6.80
CA SER A 43 -7.57 7.48 7.92
C SER A 43 -8.55 7.40 9.10
N GLY A 44 -8.24 6.59 10.11
CA GLY A 44 -9.05 6.46 11.33
C GLY A 44 -10.09 5.33 11.38
N GLN A 45 -9.78 4.09 11.01
CA GLN A 45 -10.52 2.93 11.56
C GLN A 45 -9.71 2.25 12.66
N GLY A 46 -10.25 2.38 13.88
CA GLY A 46 -9.62 2.07 15.15
C GLY A 46 -9.13 3.34 15.85
N THR A 47 -10.04 4.16 16.38
CA THR A 47 -9.62 5.07 17.47
C THR A 47 -8.97 4.21 18.57
N TRP A 48 -7.93 4.74 19.21
CA TRP A 48 -7.12 4.04 20.22
C TRP A 48 -7.95 3.38 21.35
N ASP A 49 -9.14 3.89 21.61
CA ASP A 49 -10.11 3.29 22.54
C ASP A 49 -10.69 1.94 22.07
N GLU A 50 -10.79 1.71 20.76
CA GLU A 50 -11.27 0.44 20.18
C GLU A 50 -10.17 -0.64 20.21
N LEU A 51 -8.91 -0.26 19.99
CA LEU A 51 -7.75 -1.17 20.11
C LEU A 51 -7.47 -1.57 21.57
N LYS A 52 -7.59 -0.62 22.51
CA LYS A 52 -7.48 -0.91 23.95
C LYS A 52 -8.57 -1.85 24.45
N LYS A 53 -9.80 -1.68 23.99
CA LYS A 53 -10.93 -2.54 24.39
C LYS A 53 -10.84 -3.96 23.82
N SER A 54 -10.26 -4.13 22.63
CA SER A 54 -10.17 -5.44 21.95
C SER A 54 -8.88 -6.22 22.23
N HIS A 55 -7.78 -5.57 22.62
CA HIS A 55 -6.45 -6.20 22.75
C HIS A 55 -5.71 -5.88 24.08
N SER A 56 -6.45 -5.53 25.15
CA SER A 56 -5.90 -5.04 26.43
C SER A 56 -4.79 -5.91 27.03
N MET A 57 -4.92 -7.24 26.98
CA MET A 57 -3.91 -8.15 27.53
C MET A 57 -2.61 -8.12 26.73
N THR A 58 -2.66 -8.22 25.40
CA THR A 58 -1.48 -8.21 24.52
C THR A 58 -0.72 -6.88 24.62
N VAL A 59 -1.46 -5.76 24.71
CA VAL A 59 -0.87 -4.43 24.92
C VAL A 59 -0.16 -4.36 26.27
N ASN A 60 -0.79 -4.85 27.35
CA ASN A 60 -0.17 -4.90 28.66
C ASN A 60 1.07 -5.81 28.70
N THR A 61 1.06 -6.94 27.99
CA THR A 61 2.23 -7.84 27.87
C THR A 61 3.42 -7.14 27.21
N HIS A 62 3.23 -6.45 26.07
CA HIS A 62 4.33 -5.74 25.43
C HIS A 62 4.81 -4.54 26.24
N LEU A 63 3.90 -3.78 26.87
CA LEU A 63 4.24 -2.62 27.70
C LEU A 63 4.91 -2.99 29.04
N SER A 64 4.75 -4.23 29.52
CA SER A 64 5.40 -4.74 30.73
C SER A 64 6.68 -5.52 30.45
N SER A 65 6.92 -5.91 29.19
CA SER A 65 8.16 -6.55 28.75
C SER A 65 9.40 -5.67 28.98
N LYS A 66 10.59 -6.28 29.00
CA LYS A 66 11.87 -5.54 29.08
C LYS A 66 11.98 -4.45 28.01
N VAL A 67 11.58 -4.78 26.78
CA VAL A 67 11.57 -3.84 25.64
C VAL A 67 10.58 -2.70 25.88
N GLY A 68 9.36 -3.00 26.36
CA GLY A 68 8.37 -1.98 26.69
C GLY A 68 8.80 -1.05 27.82
N GLN A 69 9.48 -1.58 28.84
CA GLN A 69 10.05 -0.76 29.91
C GLN A 69 11.21 0.11 29.43
N ALA A 70 12.07 -0.42 28.55
CA ALA A 70 13.16 0.36 27.94
C ALA A 70 12.60 1.51 27.09
N TRP A 71 11.58 1.26 26.26
CA TRP A 71 10.88 2.31 25.52
C TRP A 71 10.23 3.35 26.44
N LYS A 72 9.53 2.93 27.50
CA LYS A 72 8.89 3.86 28.45
C LYS A 72 9.90 4.74 29.21
N LYS A 73 11.07 4.21 29.51
CA LYS A 73 12.14 4.92 30.22
C LYS A 73 13.07 5.69 29.29
N HIS A 74 12.85 5.59 27.97
CA HIS A 74 13.74 6.14 26.96
C HIS A 74 15.19 5.64 27.14
N ASP A 75 15.34 4.37 27.54
CA ASP A 75 16.63 3.72 27.75
C ASP A 75 17.18 3.21 26.41
N PHE A 76 17.72 4.13 25.62
CA PHE A 76 18.25 3.84 24.29
C PHE A 76 19.44 2.87 24.32
N ALA A 77 20.23 2.86 25.39
CA ALA A 77 21.32 1.90 25.55
C ALA A 77 20.77 0.46 25.64
N ALA A 78 19.76 0.24 26.47
CA ALA A 78 19.09 -1.05 26.55
C ALA A 78 18.39 -1.44 25.24
N LEU A 79 17.73 -0.48 24.57
CA LEU A 79 17.08 -0.73 23.27
C LEU A 79 18.11 -1.15 22.22
N MET A 80 19.21 -0.42 22.09
CA MET A 80 20.30 -0.75 21.16
C MET A 80 20.94 -2.10 21.48
N ALA A 81 21.05 -2.50 22.74
CA ALA A 81 21.60 -3.81 23.12
C ALA A 81 20.64 -5.00 22.91
N SER A 82 19.35 -4.72 22.68
CA SER A 82 18.29 -5.75 22.62
C SER A 82 18.12 -6.40 21.25
N PHE A 83 18.75 -5.86 20.20
CA PHE A 83 18.73 -6.41 18.85
C PHE A 83 20.09 -6.23 18.18
N GLY A 84 20.34 -7.05 17.15
CA GLY A 84 21.57 -6.99 16.39
C GLY A 84 21.88 -8.31 15.70
N THR A 85 23.01 -8.33 15.00
CA THR A 85 23.49 -9.48 14.22
C THR A 85 24.03 -10.58 15.14
N GLU A 86 24.44 -10.19 16.35
CA GLU A 86 24.82 -11.04 17.48
C GLU A 86 23.63 -11.77 18.14
N ARG A 87 22.38 -11.37 17.83
CA ARG A 87 21.15 -11.97 18.37
C ARG A 87 20.55 -12.99 17.42
N THR A 88 19.80 -13.94 17.95
CA THR A 88 19.03 -14.87 17.10
C THR A 88 17.91 -14.13 16.36
N MET A 89 17.50 -14.65 15.21
CA MET A 89 16.37 -14.05 14.46
C MET A 89 15.06 -14.08 15.25
N LYS A 90 14.87 -15.08 16.13
CA LYS A 90 13.72 -15.14 17.03
C LYS A 90 13.73 -13.96 18.03
N GLU A 91 14.86 -13.70 18.68
CA GLU A 91 14.99 -12.56 19.61
C GLU A 91 14.80 -11.22 18.89
N ASN A 92 15.40 -11.06 17.72
CA ASN A 92 15.22 -9.86 16.88
C ASN A 92 13.75 -9.68 16.49
N LYS A 93 13.06 -10.75 16.10
CA LYS A 93 11.62 -10.74 15.77
C LYS A 93 10.78 -10.27 16.95
N GLU A 94 11.01 -10.85 18.13
CA GLU A 94 10.30 -10.49 19.37
C GLU A 94 10.53 -9.02 19.74
N PHE A 95 11.78 -8.54 19.62
CA PHE A 95 12.14 -7.15 19.85
C PHE A 95 11.41 -6.18 18.91
N PHE A 96 11.50 -6.40 17.59
CA PHE A 96 10.91 -5.48 16.61
C PHE A 96 9.38 -5.52 16.66
N GLN A 97 8.79 -6.71 16.85
CA GLN A 97 7.35 -6.84 17.02
C GLN A 97 6.86 -6.08 18.27
N ALA A 98 7.52 -6.27 19.42
CA ALA A 98 7.17 -5.52 20.63
C ALA A 98 7.35 -4.00 20.44
N SER A 99 8.43 -3.59 19.77
CA SER A 99 8.71 -2.17 19.51
C SER A 99 7.63 -1.51 18.64
N ILE A 100 7.12 -2.22 17.62
CA ILE A 100 5.98 -1.75 16.81
C ILE A 100 4.76 -1.47 17.69
N TYR A 101 4.37 -2.44 18.53
CA TYR A 101 3.22 -2.27 19.42
C TYR A 101 3.40 -1.11 20.40
N VAL A 102 4.59 -0.97 21.00
CA VAL A 102 4.85 0.08 21.99
C VAL A 102 4.83 1.46 21.33
N LEU A 103 5.47 1.62 20.17
CA LEU A 103 5.50 2.88 19.43
C LEU A 103 4.11 3.27 18.93
N ASP A 104 3.30 2.32 18.44
CA ASP A 104 1.93 2.57 17.99
C ASP A 104 1.01 3.00 19.15
N VAL A 105 1.18 2.42 20.34
CA VAL A 105 0.31 2.71 21.50
C VAL A 105 0.74 3.96 22.26
N SER A 106 2.04 4.25 22.31
CA SER A 106 2.60 5.28 23.20
C SER A 106 2.72 6.65 22.54
N ASN A 107 2.65 6.74 21.21
CA ASN A 107 2.79 7.99 20.44
C ASN A 107 3.91 8.89 20.96
N ILE A 108 5.12 8.31 21.08
CA ILE A 108 6.25 8.96 21.77
C ILE A 108 6.65 10.21 20.99
N GLN A 109 6.65 11.36 21.67
CA GLN A 109 7.22 12.60 21.15
C GLN A 109 8.66 12.74 21.66
N TRP A 110 9.61 12.68 20.74
CA TRP A 110 11.03 12.79 21.05
C TRP A 110 11.42 14.20 21.46
N LYS A 111 12.07 14.33 22.61
CA LYS A 111 12.65 15.60 23.05
C LYS A 111 13.89 15.95 22.23
N PRO A 112 14.27 17.24 22.13
CA PRO A 112 15.47 17.65 21.39
C PRO A 112 16.74 16.90 21.80
N GLU A 113 16.93 16.66 23.09
CA GLU A 113 18.07 15.95 23.66
C GLU A 113 18.11 14.46 23.27
N GLU A 114 16.95 13.84 23.01
CA GLU A 114 16.83 12.42 22.65
C GLU A 114 17.09 12.16 21.17
N LYS A 115 17.11 13.21 20.34
CA LYS A 115 17.26 13.08 18.87
C LYS A 115 18.53 12.34 18.48
N LYS A 116 19.63 12.55 19.21
CA LYS A 116 20.91 11.86 18.93
C LYS A 116 20.80 10.36 19.18
N ASP A 117 20.10 9.97 20.24
CA ASP A 117 19.94 8.56 20.60
C ASP A 117 18.92 7.86 19.69
N VAL A 118 17.85 8.57 19.30
CA VAL A 118 16.91 8.10 18.27
C VAL A 118 17.65 7.89 16.95
N GLN A 119 18.50 8.84 16.53
CA GLN A 119 19.33 8.70 15.33
C GLN A 119 20.27 7.50 15.43
N ALA A 120 20.97 7.31 16.55
CA ALA A 120 21.84 6.16 16.75
C ALA A 120 21.06 4.82 16.67
N LEU A 121 19.85 4.78 17.23
CA LEU A 121 18.96 3.63 17.13
C LEU A 121 18.50 3.39 15.68
N GLN A 122 18.12 4.44 14.96
CA GLN A 122 17.78 4.37 13.53
C GLN A 122 18.96 3.81 12.72
N SER A 123 20.18 4.33 12.90
CA SER A 123 21.38 3.85 12.20
C SER A 123 21.66 2.38 12.50
N LYS A 124 21.48 1.94 13.76
CA LYS A 124 21.63 0.52 14.10
C LYS A 124 20.59 -0.36 13.39
N ILE A 125 19.34 0.08 13.27
CA ILE A 125 18.31 -0.63 12.51
C ILE A 125 18.64 -0.66 11.02
N VAL A 126 19.16 0.44 10.46
CA VAL A 126 19.58 0.51 9.05
C VAL A 126 20.73 -0.46 8.78
N ASN A 127 21.72 -0.53 9.67
CA ASN A 127 22.80 -1.52 9.57
C ASN A 127 22.26 -2.96 9.59
N PHE A 128 21.29 -3.25 10.47
CA PHE A 128 20.62 -4.56 10.50
C PHE A 128 19.88 -4.86 9.18
N LEU A 129 19.15 -3.88 8.63
CA LEU A 129 18.42 -4.04 7.37
C LEU A 129 19.34 -4.25 6.16
N THR A 130 20.49 -3.60 6.17
CA THR A 130 21.43 -3.53 5.03
C THR A 130 22.61 -4.50 5.14
N GLU A 131 22.71 -5.27 6.22
CA GLU A 131 23.76 -6.29 6.38
C GLU A 131 23.73 -7.33 5.26
N THR A 132 24.87 -7.80 4.78
CA THR A 132 24.95 -8.77 3.67
C THR A 132 24.72 -10.22 4.12
N ASN A 133 23.50 -10.55 4.56
CA ASN A 133 23.07 -11.92 4.79
C ASN A 133 22.57 -12.60 3.50
N LYS A 134 22.99 -13.85 3.26
CA LYS A 134 22.56 -14.67 2.12
C LYS A 134 21.19 -15.31 2.40
N GLY A 135 20.19 -14.94 1.60
CA GLY A 135 18.89 -15.58 1.54
C GLY A 135 17.96 -15.21 2.70
N VAL A 136 16.96 -14.39 2.42
CA VAL A 136 15.96 -13.99 3.41
C VAL A 136 14.62 -14.60 3.04
N VAL A 137 14.31 -15.74 3.65
CA VAL A 137 13.03 -16.46 3.48
C VAL A 137 12.43 -16.77 4.86
N GLY A 138 11.10 -16.84 4.95
CA GLY A 138 10.40 -17.21 6.19
C GLY A 138 10.61 -16.21 7.32
N ASP A 139 10.97 -16.69 8.50
CA ASP A 139 11.10 -15.86 9.73
C ASP A 139 12.12 -14.72 9.60
N VAL A 140 13.17 -14.90 8.79
CA VAL A 140 14.17 -13.86 8.56
C VAL A 140 13.54 -12.68 7.82
N ALA A 141 12.70 -12.95 6.81
CA ALA A 141 12.01 -11.91 6.05
C ALA A 141 11.01 -11.15 6.92
N GLN A 142 10.28 -11.88 7.76
CA GLN A 142 9.36 -11.28 8.72
C GLN A 142 10.08 -10.36 9.72
N THR A 143 11.25 -10.78 10.20
CA THR A 143 12.08 -9.99 11.12
C THR A 143 12.55 -8.69 10.47
N HIS A 144 13.05 -8.75 9.24
CA HIS A 144 13.45 -7.55 8.50
C HIS A 144 12.26 -6.63 8.19
N SER A 145 11.09 -7.20 7.86
CA SER A 145 9.86 -6.42 7.68
C SER A 145 9.46 -5.69 8.97
N PHE A 146 9.59 -6.34 10.14
CA PHE A 146 9.36 -5.67 11.41
C PHE A 146 10.41 -4.60 11.71
N ALA A 147 11.69 -4.84 11.42
CA ALA A 147 12.73 -3.84 11.56
C ALA A 147 12.45 -2.58 10.72
N ALA A 148 12.08 -2.74 9.45
CA ALA A 148 11.68 -1.65 8.56
C ALA A 148 10.47 -0.87 9.11
N LYS A 149 9.46 -1.58 9.64
CA LYS A 149 8.29 -0.97 10.28
C LYS A 149 8.62 -0.23 11.56
N THR A 150 9.56 -0.71 12.37
CA THR A 150 10.07 0.01 13.54
C THR A 150 10.81 1.27 13.10
N LEU A 151 11.68 1.19 12.09
CA LEU A 151 12.40 2.35 11.55
C LEU A 151 11.44 3.47 11.11
N LEU A 152 10.39 3.13 10.34
CA LEU A 152 9.39 4.09 9.86
C LEU A 152 8.54 4.74 10.95
N ARG A 153 8.47 4.13 12.15
CA ARG A 153 7.81 4.71 13.33
C ARG A 153 8.73 5.67 14.10
N LEU A 154 10.05 5.47 14.01
CA LEU A 154 11.04 6.38 14.59
C LEU A 154 11.21 7.67 13.78
N GLY A 155 10.84 7.63 12.50
CA GLY A 155 10.85 8.79 11.60
C GLY A 155 11.78 8.57 10.41
N THR A 156 12.01 9.64 9.66
CA THR A 156 12.92 9.62 8.50
C THR A 156 14.37 9.41 8.96
N PRO A 157 15.10 8.41 8.43
CA PRO A 157 16.51 8.21 8.74
C PRO A 157 17.36 9.43 8.33
N ALA A 158 18.53 9.59 8.95
CA ALA A 158 19.49 10.61 8.54
C ALA A 158 19.96 10.39 7.08
N GLY A 159 20.48 11.44 6.44
CA GLY A 159 20.82 11.40 5.01
C GLY A 159 21.85 10.32 4.64
N GLU A 160 22.79 9.99 5.52
CA GLU A 160 23.78 8.91 5.30
C GLU A 160 23.13 7.52 5.38
N ASP A 161 22.29 7.30 6.39
CA ASP A 161 21.52 6.07 6.54
C ASP A 161 20.55 5.86 5.37
N LEU A 162 19.89 6.92 4.92
CA LEU A 162 19.01 6.85 3.76
C LEU A 162 19.78 6.45 2.49
N LYS A 163 20.98 7.03 2.27
CA LYS A 163 21.86 6.62 1.17
C LYS A 163 22.29 5.16 1.29
N ALA A 164 22.53 4.65 2.49
CA ALA A 164 22.85 3.24 2.70
C ALA A 164 21.68 2.33 2.25
N ILE A 165 20.45 2.69 2.60
CA ILE A 165 19.23 1.98 2.17
C ILE A 165 19.08 2.05 0.64
N GLU A 166 19.28 3.23 0.03
CA GLU A 166 19.21 3.40 -1.43
C GLU A 166 20.27 2.55 -2.16
N ASN A 167 21.51 2.55 -1.69
CA ASN A 167 22.60 1.76 -2.25
C ASN A 167 22.34 0.26 -2.11
N PHE A 168 21.81 -0.15 -0.96
CA PHE A 168 21.42 -1.53 -0.73
C PHE A 168 20.28 -1.97 -1.66
N HIS A 169 19.25 -1.14 -1.84
CA HIS A 169 18.17 -1.41 -2.80
C HIS A 169 18.69 -1.62 -4.23
N LYS A 170 19.69 -0.83 -4.67
CA LYS A 170 20.27 -0.90 -6.02
C LYS A 170 21.17 -2.12 -6.22
N SER A 171 21.95 -2.49 -5.21
CA SER A 171 23.03 -3.47 -5.33
C SER A 171 22.63 -4.89 -4.92
N ASN A 172 21.61 -5.05 -4.06
CA ASN A 172 21.23 -6.37 -3.57
C ASN A 172 20.55 -7.22 -4.66
N ARG A 173 20.79 -8.53 -4.65
CA ARG A 173 20.17 -9.48 -5.59
C ARG A 173 18.91 -10.16 -5.03
N ASP A 174 18.71 -10.10 -3.72
CA ASP A 174 17.54 -10.67 -3.05
C ASP A 174 16.33 -9.74 -3.23
N ALA A 175 15.36 -10.19 -4.03
CA ALA A 175 14.16 -9.43 -4.36
C ALA A 175 13.30 -9.11 -3.12
N PHE A 176 13.19 -10.04 -2.16
CA PHE A 176 12.40 -9.82 -0.95
C PHE A 176 13.05 -8.75 -0.06
N ARG A 177 14.38 -8.79 0.08
CA ARG A 177 15.08 -7.74 0.85
C ARG A 177 14.95 -6.38 0.18
N ARG A 178 15.02 -6.34 -1.15
CA ARG A 178 14.80 -5.10 -1.92
C ARG A 178 13.40 -4.55 -1.72
N GLU A 179 12.38 -5.40 -1.71
CA GLU A 179 10.99 -4.99 -1.45
C GLU A 179 10.82 -4.39 -0.03
N ILE A 180 11.44 -5.00 0.98
CA ILE A 180 11.41 -4.50 2.37
C ILE A 180 12.02 -3.10 2.47
N VAL A 181 13.19 -2.87 1.87
CA VAL A 181 13.82 -1.54 1.90
C VAL A 181 13.13 -0.53 0.98
N ALA A 182 12.51 -0.98 -0.11
CA ALA A 182 11.72 -0.12 -0.99
C ALA A 182 10.51 0.48 -0.24
N ASP A 183 9.86 -0.29 0.63
CA ASP A 183 8.78 0.21 1.48
C ASP A 183 9.26 1.32 2.42
N VAL A 184 10.49 1.22 2.94
CA VAL A 184 11.12 2.30 3.73
C VAL A 184 11.32 3.53 2.87
N LEU A 185 11.96 3.38 1.70
CA LEU A 185 12.27 4.49 0.77
C LEU A 185 11.02 5.24 0.30
N ILE A 186 9.88 4.55 0.17
CA ILE A 186 8.59 5.14 -0.25
C ILE A 186 7.89 5.89 0.89
N GLN A 187 8.11 5.48 2.14
CA GLN A 187 7.39 6.03 3.30
C GLN A 187 8.17 7.11 4.07
N THR A 188 9.38 7.48 3.62
CA THR A 188 10.11 8.62 4.18
C THR A 188 9.42 9.95 3.88
N GLU A 189 9.66 10.94 4.75
CA GLU A 189 9.24 12.32 4.55
C GLU A 189 10.44 13.24 4.75
N PRO A 190 10.95 13.94 3.70
CA PRO A 190 10.46 13.90 2.31
C PRO A 190 10.65 12.53 1.63
N LEU A 191 9.91 12.29 0.54
CA LEU A 191 10.04 11.07 -0.25
C LEU A 191 11.46 10.97 -0.84
N SER A 192 12.14 9.85 -0.60
CA SER A 192 13.49 9.65 -1.12
C SER A 192 13.54 9.69 -2.65
N SER A 193 14.69 10.08 -3.19
CA SER A 193 14.88 10.17 -4.65
C SER A 193 14.67 8.81 -5.33
N GLU A 194 15.18 7.75 -4.71
CA GLU A 194 15.01 6.37 -5.16
C GLU A 194 13.58 5.89 -5.00
N GLY A 195 12.94 6.17 -3.86
CA GLY A 195 11.52 5.83 -3.63
C GLY A 195 10.60 6.50 -4.65
N ARG A 196 10.85 7.77 -4.99
CA ARG A 196 10.12 8.49 -6.03
C ARG A 196 10.32 7.89 -7.41
N ALA A 197 11.55 7.50 -7.76
CA ALA A 197 11.85 6.86 -9.04
C ALA A 197 11.18 5.49 -9.17
N LEU A 198 11.29 4.66 -8.12
CA LEU A 198 10.67 3.34 -8.04
C LEU A 198 9.14 3.44 -8.17
N LEU A 199 8.52 4.27 -7.33
CA LEU A 199 7.07 4.46 -7.33
C LEU A 199 6.59 5.06 -8.65
N GLY A 200 7.31 6.03 -9.21
CA GLY A 200 7.01 6.60 -10.52
C GLY A 200 7.03 5.55 -11.65
N LYS A 201 7.97 4.61 -11.62
CA LYS A 201 8.01 3.49 -12.58
C LYS A 201 6.81 2.55 -12.41
N MET A 202 6.51 2.15 -11.18
CA MET A 202 5.38 1.26 -10.88
C MET A 202 4.05 1.89 -11.30
N LEU A 203 3.86 3.17 -11.02
CA LEU A 203 2.64 3.90 -11.37
C LEU A 203 2.42 4.01 -12.88
N LEU A 204 3.48 4.08 -13.69
CA LEU A 204 3.38 4.12 -15.16
C LEU A 204 3.34 2.74 -15.82
N SER A 205 3.54 1.67 -15.03
CA SER A 205 3.58 0.28 -15.48
C SER A 205 2.19 -0.22 -15.88
N LYS A 206 2.10 -0.95 -16.99
CA LYS A 206 0.85 -1.61 -17.43
C LYS A 206 0.49 -2.84 -16.59
N THR A 207 1.38 -3.25 -15.68
CA THR A 207 1.24 -4.48 -14.87
C THR A 207 1.28 -4.21 -13.38
N GLU A 208 1.97 -3.16 -12.93
CA GLU A 208 2.24 -2.90 -11.51
C GLU A 208 1.51 -1.67 -10.96
N VAL A 209 0.74 -0.94 -11.79
CA VAL A 209 0.07 0.30 -11.37
C VAL A 209 -0.79 0.13 -10.12
N ASN A 210 -1.47 -1.01 -9.94
CA ASN A 210 -2.29 -1.25 -8.76
C ASN A 210 -1.46 -1.34 -7.48
N GLU A 211 -0.29 -1.99 -7.54
CA GLU A 211 0.65 -2.05 -6.42
C GLU A 211 1.27 -0.68 -6.16
N GLY A 212 1.66 0.03 -7.21
CA GLY A 212 2.14 1.41 -7.12
C GLY A 212 1.10 2.33 -6.46
N LEU A 213 -0.19 2.21 -6.80
CA LEU A 213 -1.26 3.01 -6.18
C LEU A 213 -1.45 2.66 -4.70
N GLN A 214 -1.32 1.37 -4.33
CA GLN A 214 -1.36 0.96 -2.93
C GLN A 214 -0.17 1.51 -2.12
N MET A 215 1.02 1.54 -2.71
CA MET A 215 2.21 2.15 -2.10
C MET A 215 2.09 3.68 -2.02
N LEU A 216 1.55 4.32 -3.05
CA LEU A 216 1.31 5.76 -3.09
C LEU A 216 0.38 6.24 -1.97
N ALA A 217 -0.61 5.42 -1.58
CA ALA A 217 -1.48 5.72 -0.46
C ALA A 217 -0.75 5.80 0.89
N ARG A 218 0.46 5.23 0.99
CA ARG A 218 1.31 5.24 2.20
C ARG A 218 2.37 6.36 2.19
N VAL A 219 2.52 7.09 1.08
CA VAL A 219 3.46 8.21 0.98
C VAL A 219 2.98 9.35 1.89
N ARG A 220 3.85 9.76 2.81
CA ARG A 220 3.60 10.86 3.76
C ARG A 220 3.86 12.23 3.15
N ASP A 221 4.82 12.32 2.24
CA ASP A 221 5.14 13.54 1.48
C ASP A 221 3.97 13.93 0.55
N GLY A 222 3.20 14.94 0.97
CA GLY A 222 2.00 15.40 0.28
C GLY A 222 2.27 15.99 -1.11
N GLU A 223 3.38 16.71 -1.28
CA GLU A 223 3.75 17.31 -2.56
C GLU A 223 4.20 16.24 -3.56
N ALA A 224 5.01 15.27 -3.11
CA ALA A 224 5.39 14.13 -3.94
C ALA A 224 4.16 13.28 -4.31
N ARG A 225 3.25 13.05 -3.37
CA ARG A 225 2.01 12.30 -3.62
C ARG A 225 1.14 12.99 -4.67
N LYS A 226 0.92 14.30 -4.53
CA LYS A 226 0.18 15.11 -5.51
C LYS A 226 0.83 15.03 -6.89
N GLU A 227 2.14 15.18 -6.96
CA GLU A 227 2.90 15.12 -8.21
C GLU A 227 2.77 13.75 -8.91
N LEU A 228 2.93 12.65 -8.17
CA LEU A 228 2.80 11.29 -8.69
C LEU A 228 1.38 10.96 -9.12
N LEU A 229 0.36 11.37 -8.36
CA LEU A 229 -1.05 11.21 -8.74
C LEU A 229 -1.36 11.94 -10.06
N ASN A 230 -0.80 13.13 -10.26
CA ASN A 230 -0.96 13.87 -11.52
C ASN A 230 -0.26 13.18 -12.70
N ARG A 231 0.85 12.47 -12.47
CA ARG A 231 1.43 11.59 -13.51
C ARG A 231 0.50 10.45 -13.87
N VAL A 232 -0.13 9.80 -12.87
CA VAL A 232 -1.12 8.73 -13.09
C VAL A 232 -2.29 9.24 -13.93
N TYR A 233 -2.84 10.41 -13.58
CA TYR A 233 -3.92 11.04 -14.34
C TYR A 233 -3.53 11.29 -15.80
N LYS A 234 -2.35 11.89 -16.05
CA LYS A 234 -1.85 12.15 -17.41
C LYS A 234 -1.67 10.86 -18.22
N ASN A 235 -1.29 9.76 -17.57
CA ASN A 235 -1.10 8.46 -18.20
C ASN A 235 -2.38 7.60 -18.28
N TYR A 236 -3.53 8.09 -17.77
CA TYR A 236 -4.74 7.29 -17.60
C TYR A 236 -5.20 6.56 -18.87
N ALA A 237 -5.14 7.24 -20.01
CA ALA A 237 -5.55 6.68 -21.30
C ALA A 237 -4.72 5.44 -21.74
N ASN A 238 -3.49 5.31 -21.25
CA ASN A 238 -2.54 4.27 -21.65
C ASN A 238 -2.65 2.99 -20.81
N TYR A 239 -3.43 2.99 -19.74
CA TYR A 239 -3.62 1.78 -18.93
C TYR A 239 -4.50 0.76 -19.65
N PRO A 240 -4.26 -0.55 -19.43
CA PRO A 240 -5.14 -1.60 -19.91
C PRO A 240 -6.58 -1.42 -19.43
N ALA A 241 -7.56 -1.78 -20.27
CA ALA A 241 -8.99 -1.64 -19.96
C ALA A 241 -9.39 -2.28 -18.62
N ALA A 242 -8.78 -3.42 -18.26
CA ALA A 242 -9.01 -4.11 -17.01
C ALA A 242 -8.52 -3.34 -15.76
N MET A 243 -7.54 -2.44 -15.91
CA MET A 243 -6.98 -1.66 -14.80
C MET A 243 -7.61 -0.27 -14.67
N LYS A 244 -8.12 0.28 -15.78
CA LYS A 244 -8.75 1.60 -15.83
C LYS A 244 -9.77 1.86 -14.71
N PRO A 245 -10.74 0.98 -14.39
CA PRO A 245 -11.70 1.28 -13.32
C PRO A 245 -11.01 1.46 -11.97
N PHE A 246 -10.08 0.56 -11.60
CA PHE A 246 -9.33 0.71 -10.34
C PHE A 246 -8.51 2.00 -10.30
N VAL A 247 -7.76 2.31 -11.37
CA VAL A 247 -6.97 3.54 -11.46
C VAL A 247 -7.87 4.76 -11.35
N TYR A 248 -9.00 4.76 -12.05
CA TYR A 248 -9.97 5.85 -12.03
C TYR A 248 -10.54 6.08 -10.64
N LYS A 249 -10.97 5.01 -9.95
CA LYS A 249 -11.43 5.07 -8.57
C LYS A 249 -10.38 5.67 -7.64
N GLN A 250 -9.10 5.30 -7.78
CA GLN A 250 -8.03 5.90 -6.98
C GLN A 250 -7.82 7.39 -7.30
N LEU A 251 -7.90 7.81 -8.56
CA LEU A 251 -7.80 9.22 -8.93
C LEU A 251 -8.97 10.04 -8.35
N VAL A 252 -10.18 9.49 -8.39
CA VAL A 252 -11.40 10.09 -7.84
C VAL A 252 -11.33 10.24 -6.32
N LEU A 253 -10.91 9.20 -5.60
CA LEU A 253 -10.73 9.26 -4.14
C LEU A 253 -9.67 10.30 -3.72
N ASN A 254 -8.82 10.73 -4.65
CA ASN A 254 -7.81 11.76 -4.44
C ASN A 254 -8.08 13.02 -5.29
N HIS A 255 -9.33 13.26 -5.71
CA HIS A 255 -9.67 14.30 -6.69
C HIS A 255 -9.18 15.71 -6.30
N THR A 256 -9.12 16.03 -5.00
CA THR A 256 -8.62 17.31 -4.48
C THR A 256 -7.14 17.56 -4.79
N LEU A 257 -6.38 16.50 -5.07
CA LEU A 257 -4.96 16.55 -5.43
C LEU A 257 -4.73 16.49 -6.95
N ILE A 258 -5.76 16.19 -7.75
CA ILE A 258 -5.65 16.04 -9.20
C ILE A 258 -5.87 17.37 -9.90
N GLN A 259 -4.91 17.77 -10.74
CA GLN A 259 -5.00 18.91 -11.64
C GLN A 259 -5.57 18.45 -12.99
N GLY A 260 -6.86 18.17 -13.02
CA GLY A 260 -7.54 17.80 -14.24
C GLY A 260 -9.01 17.44 -14.03
N ASP A 261 -9.77 17.50 -15.12
CA ASP A 261 -11.16 17.10 -15.10
C ASP A 261 -11.28 15.56 -15.11
N LEU A 262 -11.79 15.01 -14.00
CA LEU A 262 -12.12 13.59 -13.85
C LEU A 262 -13.55 13.27 -14.32
N LYS A 263 -14.42 14.27 -14.47
CA LYS A 263 -15.81 14.07 -14.90
C LYS A 263 -15.87 13.59 -16.35
N LYS A 264 -14.92 13.99 -17.19
CA LYS A 264 -14.81 13.52 -18.58
C LYS A 264 -14.73 11.98 -18.73
N HIS A 265 -14.38 11.25 -17.67
CA HIS A 265 -14.31 9.79 -17.66
C HIS A 265 -15.56 9.11 -17.06
N LEU A 266 -16.49 9.86 -16.46
CA LEU A 266 -17.72 9.31 -15.86
C LEU A 266 -18.63 8.66 -16.89
N ALA A 267 -18.78 9.27 -18.06
CA ALA A 267 -19.64 8.74 -19.11
C ALA A 267 -19.14 7.41 -19.69
N GLU A 268 -17.82 7.15 -19.63
CA GLU A 268 -17.24 5.84 -19.95
C GLU A 268 -17.61 4.82 -18.86
N ALA A 269 -17.52 5.22 -17.59
CA ALA A 269 -17.84 4.37 -16.44
C ALA A 269 -19.32 4.00 -16.36
N ALA A 270 -20.23 4.95 -16.59
CA ALA A 270 -21.68 4.77 -16.48
C ALA A 270 -22.23 3.71 -17.45
N LYS A 271 -21.61 3.58 -18.63
CA LYS A 271 -22.04 2.65 -19.70
C LYS A 271 -21.65 1.19 -19.43
N SER A 272 -20.73 0.95 -18.51
CA SER A 272 -20.27 -0.39 -18.18
C SER A 272 -21.23 -1.10 -17.23
N LYS A 273 -21.36 -2.42 -17.39
CA LYS A 273 -22.12 -3.30 -16.48
C LYS A 273 -21.21 -4.23 -15.67
N ASP A 274 -19.91 -4.00 -15.75
CA ASP A 274 -18.91 -4.73 -14.97
C ASP A 274 -18.90 -4.23 -13.51
N GLU A 275 -18.73 -5.14 -12.55
CA GLU A 275 -18.74 -4.84 -11.10
C GLU A 275 -17.77 -3.72 -10.74
N VAL A 276 -16.54 -3.81 -11.25
CA VAL A 276 -15.45 -2.92 -10.89
C VAL A 276 -15.70 -1.53 -11.47
N TRP A 277 -16.32 -1.46 -12.65
CA TRP A 277 -16.73 -0.19 -13.25
C TRP A 277 -17.94 0.42 -12.55
N GLU A 278 -18.96 -0.36 -12.21
CA GLU A 278 -20.13 0.14 -11.46
C GLU A 278 -19.70 0.68 -10.08
N ASP A 279 -18.83 -0.03 -9.35
CA ASP A 279 -18.20 0.45 -8.11
C ASP A 279 -17.44 1.77 -8.33
N SER A 280 -16.57 1.83 -9.34
CA SER A 280 -15.79 3.03 -9.66
C SER A 280 -16.68 4.22 -10.04
N PHE A 281 -17.76 3.96 -10.77
CA PHE A 281 -18.76 4.96 -11.14
C PHE A 281 -19.51 5.51 -9.93
N LEU A 282 -20.02 4.64 -9.05
CA LEU A 282 -20.74 5.05 -7.83
C LEU A 282 -19.84 5.89 -6.90
N VAL A 283 -18.57 5.51 -6.76
CA VAL A 283 -17.60 6.32 -6.01
C VAL A 283 -17.37 7.66 -6.71
N ALA A 284 -17.26 7.70 -8.03
CA ALA A 284 -17.05 8.94 -8.79
C ALA A 284 -18.21 9.92 -8.70
N VAL A 285 -19.46 9.47 -8.83
CA VAL A 285 -20.62 10.38 -8.70
C VAL A 285 -20.75 10.97 -7.30
N GLN A 286 -20.36 10.20 -6.28
CA GLN A 286 -20.36 10.62 -4.89
C GLN A 286 -19.23 11.63 -4.60
N GLU A 287 -17.98 11.27 -4.91
CA GLU A 287 -16.81 12.09 -4.58
C GLU A 287 -16.73 13.36 -5.42
N LEU A 288 -17.18 13.33 -6.68
CA LEU A 288 -17.20 14.50 -7.56
C LEU A 288 -18.47 15.34 -7.42
N ASN A 289 -19.39 14.95 -6.53
CA ASN A 289 -20.65 15.63 -6.24
C ASN A 289 -21.50 15.91 -7.49
N VAL A 290 -21.75 14.88 -8.30
CA VAL A 290 -22.51 14.94 -9.57
C VAL A 290 -23.70 13.98 -9.60
N VAL A 291 -24.23 13.62 -8.44
CA VAL A 291 -25.33 12.65 -8.30
C VAL A 291 -26.52 13.03 -9.18
N SER A 292 -26.92 14.30 -9.18
CA SER A 292 -28.08 14.78 -9.94
C SER A 292 -27.93 14.54 -11.45
N GLU A 293 -26.74 14.76 -12.02
CA GLU A 293 -26.43 14.56 -13.44
C GLU A 293 -26.57 13.10 -13.88
N PHE A 294 -26.39 12.16 -12.95
CA PHE A 294 -26.31 10.71 -13.19
C PHE A 294 -27.42 9.90 -12.49
N THR A 295 -28.49 10.57 -12.02
CA THR A 295 -29.56 9.95 -11.23
C THR A 295 -30.14 8.69 -11.89
N ALA A 296 -30.36 8.73 -13.21
CA ALA A 296 -30.93 7.60 -13.95
C ALA A 296 -30.00 6.37 -13.94
N ASP A 297 -28.69 6.58 -14.09
CA ASP A 297 -27.69 5.51 -14.06
C ASP A 297 -27.55 4.91 -12.66
N ILE A 298 -27.61 5.75 -11.62
CA ILE A 298 -27.56 5.28 -10.22
C ILE A 298 -28.83 4.45 -9.90
N GLN A 299 -30.01 4.91 -10.32
CA GLN A 299 -31.26 4.15 -10.16
C GLN A 299 -31.25 2.83 -10.94
N ARG A 300 -30.62 2.80 -12.13
CA ARG A 300 -30.40 1.55 -12.87
C ARG A 300 -29.58 0.57 -12.04
N ILE A 301 -28.48 1.00 -11.45
CA ILE A 301 -27.62 0.14 -10.61
C ILE A 301 -28.37 -0.36 -9.38
N GLU A 302 -29.06 0.53 -8.66
CA GLU A 302 -29.88 0.18 -7.49
C GLU A 302 -30.89 -0.94 -7.80
N LYS A 303 -31.60 -0.84 -8.93
CA LYS A 303 -32.67 -1.78 -9.29
C LYS A 303 -32.14 -3.04 -9.96
N GLN A 304 -31.15 -2.91 -10.84
CA GLN A 304 -30.80 -3.95 -11.82
C GLN A 304 -29.41 -4.57 -11.61
N SER A 305 -28.53 -4.00 -10.77
CA SER A 305 -27.21 -4.61 -10.56
C SER A 305 -27.35 -6.00 -9.94
N GLN A 306 -26.52 -6.93 -10.41
CA GLN A 306 -26.47 -8.29 -9.87
C GLN A 306 -25.70 -8.36 -8.53
N TYR A 307 -25.00 -7.27 -8.16
CA TYR A 307 -24.13 -7.22 -6.99
C TYR A 307 -24.80 -6.50 -5.81
N PRO A 308 -25.12 -7.20 -4.70
CA PRO A 308 -25.89 -6.61 -3.60
C PRO A 308 -25.25 -5.36 -2.97
N HIS A 309 -23.92 -5.34 -2.84
CA HIS A 309 -23.21 -4.20 -2.24
C HIS A 309 -23.29 -2.94 -3.12
N LEU A 310 -23.34 -3.07 -4.45
CA LEU A 310 -23.52 -1.94 -5.37
C LEU A 310 -24.94 -1.41 -5.33
N LYS A 311 -25.94 -2.29 -5.18
CA LYS A 311 -27.34 -1.88 -4.96
C LYS A 311 -27.47 -1.04 -3.69
N MET A 312 -26.88 -1.51 -2.59
CA MET A 312 -26.87 -0.79 -1.32
C MET A 312 -26.18 0.56 -1.43
N LEU A 313 -25.01 0.63 -2.08
CA LEU A 313 -24.28 1.88 -2.27
C LEU A 313 -25.07 2.87 -3.13
N ALA A 314 -25.64 2.42 -4.25
CA ALA A 314 -26.48 3.24 -5.12
C ALA A 314 -27.71 3.79 -4.39
N GLY A 315 -28.42 2.94 -3.63
CA GLY A 315 -29.56 3.36 -2.82
C GLY A 315 -29.16 4.38 -1.74
N ALA A 316 -28.03 4.17 -1.07
CA ALA A 316 -27.51 5.12 -0.09
C ALA A 316 -27.16 6.48 -0.70
N ILE A 317 -26.57 6.50 -1.90
CA ILE A 317 -26.27 7.73 -2.64
C ILE A 317 -27.58 8.48 -2.96
N LEU A 318 -28.59 7.79 -3.50
CA LEU A 318 -29.90 8.38 -3.83
C LEU A 318 -30.67 8.87 -2.60
N ALA A 319 -30.61 8.14 -1.48
CA ALA A 319 -31.25 8.55 -0.23
C ALA A 319 -30.61 9.83 0.33
N LYS A 320 -29.27 9.90 0.33
CA LYS A 320 -28.53 11.07 0.79
C LYS A 320 -28.83 12.32 -0.05
N ASP A 321 -28.93 12.19 -1.37
CA ASP A 321 -29.28 13.29 -2.27
C ASP A 321 -30.68 13.87 -1.98
N LYS A 322 -31.62 13.00 -1.58
CA LYS A 322 -32.98 13.40 -1.16
C LYS A 322 -33.06 13.93 0.28
N GLY A 323 -31.94 14.05 0.99
CA GLY A 323 -31.91 14.50 2.39
C GLY A 323 -32.46 13.48 3.40
N ILE A 324 -32.58 12.20 3.00
CA ILE A 324 -33.02 11.12 3.88
C ILE A 324 -31.79 10.62 4.65
N LYS A 325 -31.82 10.75 5.99
CA LYS A 325 -30.76 10.29 6.91
C LYS A 325 -30.76 8.79 7.09
#